data_AF-A0A9D0YCE7-F1
#
_entry.id   AF-A0A9D0YCE7-F1
#
_cell.length_a   1.000
_cell.length_b   1.000
_cell.length_c   1.000
_cell.angle_alpha   90.00
_cell.angle_beta   90.00
_cell.angle_gamma   90.00
#
_symmetry.space_group_name_H-M   'P 1'
#
loop_
_entity.id
_entity.type
_entity.pdbx_description
1 polymer ?
#
loop_
_entity_poly.entity_id
_entity_poly.type
_entity_poly.pdbx_seq_one_letter_code
_entity_poly.pdbx_strand_id
1 'polypeptide(L)' 'EAPIKPLCCEECLGLCPECGTNLNKEKCKCNAAPVDPRWRTLVGLLTERRE' A
#
# COMPACT_ATOMS: atom_id res chain seq x y z
N GLU A 1 -12.67 -13.16 5.51
CA GLU A 1 -13.95 -12.57 5.96
C GLU A 1 -13.87 -11.06 5.77
N ALA A 2 -14.88 -10.46 5.13
CA ALA A 2 -14.93 -9.03 4.89
C ALA A 2 -15.66 -8.32 6.05
N PRO A 3 -15.37 -7.05 6.35
CA PRO A 3 -16.01 -6.34 7.44
C PRO A 3 -17.54 -6.23 7.22
N ILE A 4 -18.32 -6.48 8.27
CA ILE A 4 -19.80 -6.43 8.26
C ILE A 4 -20.31 -5.06 7.80
N LYS A 5 -19.53 -4.00 8.05
CA LYS A 5 -19.83 -2.63 7.62
C LYS A 5 -18.55 -1.95 7.09
N PRO A 6 -18.28 -2.00 5.78
CA PRO A 6 -17.16 -1.29 5.21
C PRO A 6 -17.37 0.22 5.37
N LEU A 7 -16.36 0.91 5.90
CA LEU A 7 -16.38 2.37 6.04
C LEU A 7 -15.84 3.09 4.80
N CYS A 8 -15.12 2.38 3.94
CA CYS A 8 -14.51 2.90 2.73
C CYS A 8 -15.34 2.49 1.51
N CYS A 9 -15.48 3.39 0.54
CA CYS A 9 -15.91 3.05 -0.81
C CYS A 9 -14.75 2.40 -1.59
N GLU A 10 -15.03 1.90 -2.80
CA GLU A 10 -14.05 1.21 -3.64
C GLU A 10 -12.87 2.12 -4.06
N GLU A 11 -13.14 3.42 -4.20
CA GLU A 11 -12.17 4.44 -4.62
C GLU A 11 -11.42 5.08 -3.45
N CYS A 12 -11.67 4.64 -2.21
CA CYS A 12 -11.03 5.23 -1.05
C CYS A 12 -9.52 5.01 -1.09
N LEU A 13 -8.77 6.12 -1.11
CA LEU A 13 -7.31 6.12 -1.11
C LEU A 13 -6.72 5.70 0.24
N GLY A 14 -7.53 5.59 1.29
CA GLY A 14 -7.14 5.16 2.62
C GLY A 14 -6.31 6.19 3.40
N LEU A 15 -5.54 5.69 4.35
CA LEU A 15 -4.62 6.47 5.18
C LEU A 15 -3.19 6.13 4.78
N CYS A 16 -2.27 7.09 4.93
CA CYS A 16 -0.84 6.82 4.80
C CYS A 16 -0.42 5.78 5.87
N PRO A 17 0.21 4.65 5.48
CA PRO A 17 0.63 3.62 6.44
C PRO A 17 1.74 4.10 7.38
N GLU A 18 2.47 5.17 7.02
CA GLU A 18 3.57 5.73 7.80
C GLU A 18 3.12 6.82 8.79
N CYS A 19 2.25 7.75 8.36
CA CYS A 19 1.87 8.92 9.16
C CYS A 19 0.37 9.07 9.44
N GLY A 20 -0.48 8.21 8.88
CA GLY A 20 -1.93 8.24 9.11
C GLY A 20 -2.69 9.36 8.40
N THR A 21 -2.03 10.19 7.59
CA THR A 21 -2.69 11.24 6.78
C THR A 21 -3.77 10.65 5.90
N ASN A 22 -4.94 11.28 5.86
CA ASN A 22 -6.03 10.87 4.99
C ASN A 22 -5.73 11.24 3.54
N LEU A 23 -5.43 10.22 2.72
CA LEU A 23 -5.03 10.38 1.33
C LEU A 23 -6.17 10.86 0.42
N ASN A 24 -7.42 10.78 0.89
CA ASN A 24 -8.58 11.36 0.20
C ASN A 24 -8.65 12.88 0.33
N LYS A 25 -7.93 13.48 1.30
CA LYS A 25 -7.94 14.93 1.56
C LYS A 25 -6.66 15.60 1.09
N GLU A 26 -5.52 14.96 1.34
CA GLU A 26 -4.21 15.54 1.03
C GLU A 26 -3.16 14.47 0.76
N LYS A 27 -2.08 14.87 0.09
CA LYS A 27 -0.91 14.01 -0.10
C LYS A 27 0.00 14.11 1.12
N CYS A 28 0.45 12.96 1.62
CA CYS A 28 1.52 12.93 2.62
C CYS A 28 2.89 13.24 2.00
N LYS A 29 3.87 13.59 2.84
CA LYS A 29 5.28 13.79 2.45
C LYS A 29 6.16 12.58 2.78
N CYS A 30 5.56 11.46 3.18
CA CYS A 30 6.30 10.23 3.45
C CYS A 30 6.94 9.74 2.16
N ASN A 31 8.21 9.34 2.22
CA ASN A 31 8.84 8.66 1.10
C ASN A 31 8.19 7.30 0.89
N ALA A 32 8.31 6.76 -0.33
CA ALA A 32 7.95 5.38 -0.60
C ALA A 32 8.69 4.48 0.41
N ALA A 33 7.93 3.69 1.16
CA ALA A 33 8.52 2.75 2.10
C ALA A 33 9.48 1.82 1.35
N PRO A 34 10.66 1.52 1.90
CA PRO A 34 11.53 0.51 1.33
C PRO A 34 10.77 -0.82 1.25
N VAL A 35 11.10 -1.65 0.27
CA VAL A 35 10.54 -3.01 0.13
C VAL A 35 10.64 -3.71 1.48
N ASP A 36 9.49 -4.13 2.01
CA ASP A 36 9.44 -4.85 3.28
C ASP A 36 10.37 -6.07 3.20
N PRO A 37 11.30 -6.25 4.16
CA PRO A 37 12.29 -7.32 4.11
C PRO A 37 11.71 -8.72 3.92
N ARG A 38 10.48 -8.96 4.38
CA ARG A 38 9.77 -10.25 4.23
C ARG A 38 9.48 -10.58 2.77
N TRP A 39 9.43 -9.58 1.90
CA TRP A 39 9.12 -9.70 0.48
C TRP A 39 10.37 -9.74 -0.39
N ARG A 40 11.57 -9.63 0.19
CA ARG A 40 12.83 -9.51 -0.55
C ARG A 40 13.05 -10.64 -1.57
N THR A 41 12.73 -11.88 -1.22
CA THR A 41 12.88 -13.04 -2.12
C THR A 41 11.89 -13.00 -3.30
N LEU A 42 10.71 -12.43 -3.10
CA LEU A 42 9.67 -12.34 -4.15
C LEU A 42 10.02 -11.32 -5.23
N VAL A 43 10.88 -10.34 -4.92
CA VAL A 43 11.36 -9.37 -5.90
C VAL A 43 12.04 -10.06 -7.09
N GLY A 44 12.78 -11.14 -6.85
CA GLY A 44 13.45 -11.91 -7.91
C GLY A 44 12.48 -12.45 -8.97
N LEU A 45 11.29 -12.87 -8.55
CA LEU A 45 10.27 -13.45 -9.44
C LEU A 45 9.65 -12.43 -10.40
N LEU A 46 9.62 -11.14 -10.02
CA LEU A 46 9.13 -10.07 -10.89
C LEU A 46 10.14 -9.72 -12.01
N THR A 47 11.42 -9.99 -11.78
CA THR A 47 12.50 -9.82 -12.76
C THR A 47 12.58 -10.99 -13.75
N GLU A 48 12.32 -12.23 -13.32
CA GLU A 48 12.43 -13.44 -14.16
C GLU A 48 11.27 -13.62 -15.17
N ARG A 49 10.10 -13.05 -14.90
CA ARG A 49 8.92 -13.09 -15.80
C ARG A 49 8.96 -12.09 -16.97
N ARG A 50 10.08 -11.41 -17.18
CA ARG A 50 10.29 -10.42 -18.25
C ARG A 50 11.16 -10.95 -19.41
N GLU A 51 11.48 -12.23 -19.42
CA GLU A 51 12.04 -12.97 -20.57
C GLU A 51 11.01 -13.94 -21.17
#